data_AF-A0A419FF78-F1
#
_entry.id   AF-A0A419FF78-F1
#
_cell.length_a   1.000
_cell.length_b   1.000
_cell.length_c   1.000
_cell.angle_alpha   90.00
_cell.angle_beta   90.00
_cell.angle_gamma   90.00
#
_symmetry.space_group_name_H-M   'P 1'
#
loop_
_entity.id
_entity.type
_entity.pdbx_description
1 polymer ?
#
loop_
_entity_poly.entity_id
_entity_poly.type
_entity_poly.pdbx_seq_one_letter_code
_entity_poly.pdbx_strand_id
1 'polypeptide(L)'
;MEPIVPPQCTDEAVGRLLLLYEFDRLDEAGRCRFEEHLMVCPFCLEELRKAEPLMARMRTHREAILAELERRGVRFPADSPAELPQEPELEPGNRRKDLRARLRAWWERFNRPAVWIPAASTAAFILLLVLVTGRNPYRPYLDFSPASYTPSTYRGTVEPPAEAREAFETGMEAYLQGRYGEAAGHLERAVDLAPAEDRYWLYLGVSRYLNHQYRDAVPALLRAQEAVNKPLQITSRWYLAQAWLALEEPDQARLLLDDIIRRGGEYTSQAEALRTRLQAADR
;
A
#
# COMPACT_ATOMS: atom_id res chain seq x y z
N MET A 1 -10.12 39.85 -11.60
CA MET A 1 -8.92 39.00 -11.70
C MET A 1 -8.53 38.63 -10.29
N GLU A 2 -8.88 37.42 -9.85
CA GLU A 2 -8.36 36.90 -8.59
C GLU A 2 -6.84 36.73 -8.71
N PRO A 3 -6.07 37.07 -7.65
CA PRO A 3 -4.63 36.91 -7.68
C PRO A 3 -4.29 35.43 -7.79
N ILE A 4 -3.46 35.08 -8.77
CA ILE A 4 -2.90 33.74 -8.92
C ILE A 4 -1.93 33.55 -7.75
N VAL A 5 -2.40 32.89 -6.69
CA VAL A 5 -1.55 32.47 -5.57
C VAL A 5 -0.64 31.35 -6.11
N PRO A 6 0.69 31.49 -6.07
CA PRO A 6 1.58 30.44 -6.54
C PRO A 6 1.35 29.18 -5.70
N PRO A 7 1.45 27.98 -6.31
CA PRO A 7 1.29 26.74 -5.55
C PRO A 7 2.31 26.72 -4.41
N GLN A 8 1.84 26.45 -3.20
CA GLN A 8 2.67 26.33 -2.00
C GLN A 8 2.68 24.87 -1.53
N CYS A 9 3.72 24.51 -0.80
CA CYS A 9 3.83 23.21 -0.15
C CYS A 9 2.64 22.95 0.79
N THR A 10 2.13 21.71 0.81
CA THR A 10 1.02 21.29 1.67
C THR A 10 1.42 21.10 3.13
N ASP A 11 2.73 20.97 3.41
CA ASP A 11 3.32 20.92 4.75
C ASP A 11 4.65 21.68 4.74
N GLU A 12 4.59 22.97 5.08
CA GLU A 12 5.76 23.85 5.11
C GLU A 12 6.89 23.35 6.03
N ALA A 13 6.57 22.58 7.08
CA ALA A 13 7.58 22.03 7.98
C ALA A 13 8.39 20.93 7.29
N VAL A 14 7.74 20.12 6.46
CA VAL A 14 8.38 19.07 5.66
C VAL A 14 9.06 19.68 4.42
N GLY A 15 8.47 20.69 3.79
CA GLY A 15 9.09 21.41 2.67
C GLY A 15 10.47 22.01 3.01
N ARG A 16 10.70 22.42 4.26
CA ARG A 16 12.01 22.90 4.75
C ARG A 16 13.10 21.82 4.80
N LEU A 17 12.73 20.54 4.71
CA LEU A 17 13.67 19.42 4.74
C LEU A 17 14.33 19.17 3.37
N LEU A 18 13.88 19.82 2.30
CA LEU A 18 14.38 19.61 0.93
C LEU A 18 15.89 19.76 0.79
N LEU A 19 16.46 20.80 1.42
CA LEU A 19 17.92 20.99 1.41
C LEU A 19 18.64 19.90 2.22
N LEU A 20 18.12 19.55 3.39
CA LEU A 20 18.74 18.52 4.24
C LEU A 20 18.67 17.14 3.58
N TYR A 21 17.59 16.85 2.86
CA TYR A 21 17.42 15.66 2.05
C TYR A 21 18.48 15.58 0.94
N GLU A 22 18.65 16.66 0.17
CA GLU A 22 19.60 16.71 -0.94
C GLU A 22 21.07 16.53 -0.51
N PHE A 23 21.42 16.98 0.70
CA PHE A 23 22.75 16.84 1.28
C PHE A 23 22.94 15.59 2.15
N ASP A 24 21.97 14.68 2.18
CA ASP A 24 22.04 13.43 2.96
C ASP A 24 22.20 13.70 4.48
N ARG A 25 21.60 14.79 4.97
CA ARG A 25 21.69 15.27 6.37
C ARG A 25 20.43 14.99 7.19
N LEU A 26 19.43 14.36 6.60
CA LEU A 26 18.27 13.86 7.34
C LEU A 26 18.61 12.52 8.00
N ASP A 27 18.21 12.40 9.26
CA ASP A 27 18.11 11.12 9.94
C ASP A 27 17.04 10.24 9.27
N GLU A 28 17.00 8.96 9.63
CA GLU A 28 16.14 7.97 8.98
C GLU A 28 14.65 8.35 9.06
N ALA A 29 14.23 8.90 10.21
CA ALA A 29 12.86 9.37 10.43
C ALA A 29 12.53 10.62 9.60
N GLY A 30 13.41 11.62 9.57
CA GLY A 30 13.21 12.85 8.79
C GLY A 30 13.22 12.59 7.28
N ARG A 31 14.04 11.65 6.83
CA ARG A 31 14.11 11.21 5.43
C ARG A 31 12.82 10.53 5.01
N CYS A 32 12.37 9.54 5.78
CA CYS A 32 11.13 8.82 5.50
C CYS A 32 9.94 9.78 5.43
N ARG A 33 9.84 10.74 6.36
CA ARG A 33 8.80 11.78 6.35
C ARG A 33 8.85 12.68 5.11
N PHE A 34 10.04 13.10 4.69
CA PHE A 34 10.19 13.95 3.51
C PHE A 34 9.86 13.20 2.22
N GLU A 35 10.33 11.96 2.09
CA GLU A 35 10.02 11.09 0.95
C GLU A 35 8.53 10.76 0.86
N GLU A 36 7.86 10.46 1.99
CA GLU A 36 6.41 10.29 2.04
C GLU A 36 5.66 11.55 1.57
N HIS A 37 6.17 12.74 1.91
CA HIS A 37 5.59 14.01 1.47
C HIS A 37 5.81 14.29 -0.01
N LEU A 38 6.98 13.97 -0.58
CA LEU A 38 7.27 14.13 -2.01
C LEU A 38 6.28 13.36 -2.90
N MET A 39 5.80 12.22 -2.43
CA MET A 39 4.85 11.37 -3.15
C MET A 39 3.45 11.99 -3.26
N VAL A 40 3.11 12.94 -2.39
CA VAL A 40 1.78 13.59 -2.31
C VAL A 40 1.81 15.09 -2.54
N CYS A 41 3.00 15.69 -2.68
CA CYS A 41 3.17 17.12 -2.90
C CYS A 41 3.86 17.41 -4.24
N PRO A 42 3.07 17.65 -5.32
CA PRO A 42 3.61 17.98 -6.64
C PRO A 42 4.52 19.21 -6.63
N PHE A 43 4.27 20.16 -5.72
CA PHE A 43 5.11 21.35 -5.54
C PHE A 43 6.52 20.98 -5.06
N CYS A 44 6.65 20.22 -3.98
CA CYS A 44 7.96 19.82 -3.46
C CYS A 44 8.70 18.90 -4.43
N LEU A 45 7.98 18.03 -5.14
CA LEU A 45 8.57 17.20 -6.19
C LEU A 45 9.13 18.06 -7.34
N GLU A 46 8.38 19.06 -7.79
CA GLU A 46 8.81 19.96 -8.86
C GLU A 46 9.99 20.85 -8.44
N GLU A 47 9.99 21.37 -7.21
CA GLU A 47 11.11 22.13 -6.67
C GLU A 47 12.38 21.28 -6.54
N LEU A 48 12.24 20.01 -6.16
CA LEU A 48 13.34 19.05 -6.13
C LEU A 48 13.92 18.83 -7.53
N ARG A 49 13.06 18.65 -8.54
CA ARG A 49 13.49 18.48 -9.94
C ARG A 49 14.18 19.71 -10.50
N LYS A 50 13.71 20.92 -10.17
CA LYS A 50 14.37 22.17 -10.57
C LYS A 50 15.74 22.35 -9.93
N ALA A 51 15.91 21.85 -8.69
CA ALA A 51 17.18 21.91 -7.98
C ALA A 51 18.21 20.89 -8.51
N GLU A 52 17.79 19.80 -9.15
CA GLU A 52 18.63 18.67 -9.59
C GLU A 52 19.91 19.09 -10.37
N PRO A 53 19.87 19.99 -11.37
CA PRO A 53 21.08 20.33 -12.14
C PRO A 53 22.13 21.09 -11.31
N LEU A 54 21.67 21.94 -10.38
CA LEU A 54 22.54 22.69 -9.47
C LEU A 54 23.10 21.76 -8.39
N MET A 55 22.24 20.94 -7.79
CA MET A 55 22.61 20.01 -6.73
C MET A 55 23.57 18.93 -7.22
N ALA A 56 23.41 18.42 -8.45
CA ALA A 56 24.35 17.49 -9.07
C ALA A 56 25.76 18.09 -9.19
N ARG A 57 25.87 19.38 -9.58
CA ARG A 57 27.16 20.10 -9.62
C ARG A 57 27.73 20.29 -8.21
N MET A 58 26.90 20.64 -7.23
CA MET A 58 27.33 20.81 -5.83
C MET A 58 27.81 19.49 -5.21
N ARG A 59 27.16 18.35 -5.51
CA ARG A 59 27.60 17.02 -5.08
C ARG A 59 28.96 16.64 -5.66
N THR A 60 29.16 16.93 -6.95
CA THR A 60 30.43 16.67 -7.65
C THR A 60 31.58 17.49 -7.07
N HIS A 61 31.31 18.72 -6.62
CA HIS A 61 32.29 19.63 -6.05
C HIS A 61 32.22 19.73 -4.52
N ARG A 62 31.57 18.76 -3.85
CA ARG A 62 31.25 18.84 -2.41
C ARG A 62 32.47 19.12 -1.55
N GLU A 63 33.55 18.40 -1.77
CA GLU A 63 34.78 18.53 -0.97
C GLU A 63 35.46 19.88 -1.17
N ALA A 64 35.48 20.39 -2.40
CA ALA A 64 36.03 21.71 -2.71
C ALA A 64 35.17 22.84 -2.10
N ILE A 65 33.85 22.68 -2.10
CA ILE A 65 32.91 23.61 -1.47
C ILE A 65 33.12 23.60 0.05
N LEU A 66 33.20 22.43 0.68
CA LEU A 66 33.43 22.31 2.12
C LEU A 66 34.78 22.91 2.53
N ALA A 67 35.86 22.65 1.77
CA ALA A 67 37.17 23.23 2.04
C ALA A 67 37.19 24.76 1.90
N GLU A 68 36.43 25.33 0.95
CA GLU A 68 36.28 26.78 0.80
C GLU A 68 35.44 27.39 1.93
N LEU A 69 34.38 26.70 2.37
CA LEU A 69 33.54 27.14 3.49
C LEU A 69 34.31 27.14 4.81
N GLU A 70 35.12 26.10 5.06
CA GLU A 70 36.03 26.05 6.20
C GLU A 70 37.07 27.17 6.16
N ARG A 71 37.66 27.44 4.98
CA ARG A 71 38.61 28.55 4.78
C ARG A 71 37.98 29.91 5.06
N ARG A 72 36.67 30.06 4.81
CA ARG A 72 35.87 31.26 5.12
C ARG A 72 35.35 31.30 6.56
N GLY A 73 35.71 30.31 7.39
CA GLY A 73 35.33 30.26 8.80
C GLY A 73 33.88 29.82 9.04
N VAL A 74 33.19 29.29 8.02
CA VAL A 74 31.83 28.76 8.15
C VAL A 74 31.93 27.37 8.77
N ARG A 75 31.59 27.24 10.05
CA ARG A 75 31.50 25.95 10.75
C ARG A 75 30.05 25.51 10.84
N PHE A 76 29.77 24.31 10.31
CA PHE A 76 28.50 23.65 10.57
C PHE A 76 28.65 22.84 11.86
N PRO A 77 27.71 22.95 12.83
CA PRO A 77 27.75 22.11 14.02
C PRO A 77 27.68 20.64 13.60
N ALA A 78 28.77 19.91 13.86
CA ALA A 78 28.72 18.47 13.96
C ALA A 78 27.97 18.16 15.27
N ASP A 79 27.00 17.26 15.21
CA ASP A 79 26.28 16.74 16.38
C ASP A 79 25.27 17.70 17.03
N SER A 80 24.27 18.12 16.26
CA SER A 80 22.91 18.14 16.81
C SER A 80 22.03 17.29 15.91
N PRO A 81 21.67 16.05 16.31
CA PRO A 81 20.48 15.43 15.73
C PRO A 81 19.35 16.43 15.98
N ALA A 82 18.65 16.82 14.93
CA ALA A 82 17.45 17.62 15.11
C ALA A 82 16.44 16.72 15.85
N GLU A 83 16.39 16.83 17.18
CA GLU A 83 15.39 16.14 17.99
C GLU A 83 14.02 16.64 17.55
N LEU A 84 13.35 15.80 16.76
CA LEU A 84 11.95 15.95 16.43
C LEU A 84 11.12 15.79 17.72
N PRO A 85 10.01 16.52 17.89
CA PRO A 85 9.10 16.32 19.01
C PRO A 85 8.64 14.86 19.06
N GLN A 86 8.92 14.18 20.17
CA GLN A 86 8.51 12.80 20.41
C GLN A 86 6.99 12.75 20.61
N GLU A 87 6.27 11.98 19.80
CA GLU A 87 4.91 11.56 20.14
C GLU A 87 4.95 10.49 21.24
N PRO A 88 3.94 10.44 22.14
CA PRO A 88 3.95 9.52 23.26
C PRO A 88 3.86 8.06 22.79
N GLU A 89 4.75 7.22 23.33
CA GLU A 89 4.79 5.77 23.13
C GLU A 89 3.43 5.12 23.41
N LEU A 90 2.84 4.53 22.37
CA LEU A 90 1.78 3.55 22.50
C LEU A 90 2.42 2.16 22.69
N GLU A 91 2.38 1.69 23.93
CA GLU A 91 2.74 0.34 24.40
C GLU A 91 2.42 -0.77 23.37
N PRO A 92 3.34 -1.73 23.13
CA PRO A 92 3.12 -2.83 22.20
C PRO A 92 2.21 -3.90 22.82
N GLY A 93 0.93 -3.57 22.94
CA GLY A 93 -0.12 -4.44 23.48
C GLY A 93 -0.66 -5.45 22.47
N ASN A 94 -0.10 -6.66 22.46
CA ASN A 94 -0.80 -7.94 22.30
C ASN A 94 -1.75 -8.19 21.09
N ARG A 95 -1.71 -7.41 20.00
CA ARG A 95 -2.57 -7.63 18.81
C ARG A 95 -2.24 -8.86 17.95
N ARG A 96 -1.02 -9.43 18.07
CA ARG A 96 -0.58 -10.59 17.25
C ARG A 96 -1.30 -11.91 17.57
N LYS A 97 -1.91 -12.06 18.75
CA LYS A 97 -2.63 -13.30 19.13
C LYS A 97 -4.06 -13.34 18.60
N ASP A 98 -4.66 -12.18 18.32
CA ASP A 98 -6.06 -12.07 17.90
C ASP A 98 -6.25 -12.36 16.39
N LEU A 99 -5.26 -12.03 15.56
CA LEU A 99 -5.29 -12.30 14.11
C LEU A 99 -5.31 -13.80 13.79
N ARG A 100 -4.48 -14.61 14.48
CA ARG A 100 -4.43 -16.08 14.30
C ARG A 100 -5.69 -16.79 14.81
N ALA A 101 -6.40 -16.19 15.75
CA ALA A 101 -7.70 -16.70 16.22
C ALA A 101 -8.80 -16.41 15.20
N ARG A 102 -8.82 -15.19 14.65
CA ARG A 102 -9.73 -14.78 13.57
C ARG A 102 -9.55 -15.59 12.28
N LEU A 103 -8.31 -15.84 11.88
CA LEU A 103 -7.98 -16.68 10.71
C LEU A 103 -8.41 -18.15 10.91
N ARG A 104 -8.25 -18.72 12.11
CA ARG A 104 -8.68 -20.11 12.42
C ARG A 104 -10.20 -20.26 12.48
N ALA A 105 -10.90 -19.33 13.14
CA ALA A 105 -12.36 -19.36 13.23
C ALA A 105 -13.03 -19.17 11.86
N TRP A 106 -12.41 -18.39 10.97
CA TRP A 106 -12.85 -18.27 9.58
C TRP A 106 -12.63 -19.57 8.78
N TRP A 107 -11.48 -20.22 8.94
CA TRP A 107 -11.13 -21.48 8.24
C TRP A 107 -12.06 -22.65 8.61
N GLU A 108 -12.41 -22.81 9.89
CA GLU A 108 -13.33 -23.87 10.35
C GLU A 108 -14.78 -23.66 9.91
N ARG A 109 -15.19 -22.41 9.66
CA ARG A 109 -16.55 -22.09 9.22
C ARG A 109 -16.79 -22.37 7.72
N PHE A 110 -15.73 -22.31 6.91
CA PHE A 110 -15.82 -22.50 5.46
C PHE A 110 -15.64 -23.96 4.99
N ASN A 111 -15.09 -24.86 5.82
CA ASN A 111 -14.76 -26.22 5.41
C ASN A 111 -15.76 -27.30 5.88
N ARG A 112 -17.05 -26.96 6.05
CA ARG A 112 -18.08 -27.94 6.40
C ARG A 112 -18.58 -28.69 5.15
N PRO A 113 -18.46 -30.03 5.07
CA PRO A 113 -18.98 -30.78 3.95
C PRO A 113 -20.52 -30.76 3.99
N ALA A 114 -21.14 -30.20 2.94
CA ALA A 114 -22.59 -30.11 2.82
C ALA A 114 -23.20 -31.41 2.28
N VAL A 115 -24.41 -31.66 2.79
CA VAL A 115 -25.24 -32.87 2.74
C VAL A 115 -25.69 -33.25 1.31
N TRP A 116 -25.80 -34.56 1.05
CA TRP A 116 -26.22 -35.20 -0.20
C TRP A 116 -27.72 -35.02 -0.51
N ILE A 117 -28.08 -34.53 -1.70
CA ILE A 117 -29.47 -34.48 -2.25
C ILE A 117 -29.44 -34.84 -3.76
N PRO A 118 -30.40 -35.63 -4.29
CA PRO A 118 -30.31 -36.28 -5.60
C PRO A 118 -30.30 -35.36 -6.84
N ALA A 119 -29.61 -35.84 -7.88
CA ALA A 119 -28.86 -35.06 -8.87
C ALA A 119 -29.60 -34.50 -10.10
N ALA A 120 -30.85 -34.87 -10.36
CA ALA A 120 -31.46 -34.60 -11.67
C ALA A 120 -32.37 -33.35 -11.73
N SER A 121 -33.09 -33.02 -10.65
CA SER A 121 -33.97 -31.82 -10.60
C SER A 121 -33.25 -30.58 -10.05
N THR A 122 -32.12 -30.78 -9.39
CA THR A 122 -31.28 -29.72 -8.84
C THR A 122 -30.51 -29.00 -9.93
N ALA A 123 -30.00 -29.68 -10.97
CA ALA A 123 -29.16 -29.03 -11.99
C ALA A 123 -29.90 -27.92 -12.78
N ALA A 124 -31.15 -28.14 -13.17
CA ALA A 124 -31.93 -27.13 -13.91
C ALA A 124 -32.42 -25.99 -13.01
N PHE A 125 -32.81 -26.28 -11.76
CA PHE A 125 -33.23 -25.26 -10.79
C PHE A 125 -32.04 -24.48 -10.25
N ILE A 126 -30.86 -25.12 -10.07
CA ILE A 126 -29.57 -24.47 -9.76
C ILE A 126 -29.08 -23.68 -10.97
N LEU A 127 -29.20 -24.16 -12.21
CA LEU A 127 -28.83 -23.39 -13.39
C LEU A 127 -29.72 -22.15 -13.53
N LEU A 128 -31.04 -22.29 -13.30
CA LEU A 128 -32.01 -21.19 -13.30
C LEU A 128 -31.77 -20.25 -12.10
N LEU A 129 -31.50 -20.76 -10.89
CA LEU A 129 -31.12 -19.93 -9.73
C LEU A 129 -29.78 -19.24 -9.99
N VAL A 130 -28.75 -19.92 -10.49
CA VAL A 130 -27.45 -19.30 -10.79
C VAL A 130 -27.60 -18.20 -11.85
N LEU A 131 -28.49 -18.38 -12.83
CA LEU A 131 -28.79 -17.37 -13.84
C LEU A 131 -29.65 -16.19 -13.30
N VAL A 132 -30.52 -16.42 -12.31
CA VAL A 132 -31.48 -15.44 -11.77
C VAL A 132 -31.05 -14.79 -10.44
N THR A 133 -30.25 -15.48 -9.62
CA THR A 133 -29.79 -15.10 -8.27
C THR A 133 -28.27 -15.07 -8.12
N GLY A 134 -27.48 -15.59 -9.08
CA GLY A 134 -26.01 -15.72 -8.97
C GLY A 134 -25.20 -14.49 -9.37
N ARG A 135 -25.83 -13.33 -9.61
CA ARG A 135 -25.10 -12.08 -9.85
C ARG A 135 -24.86 -11.38 -8.53
N ASN A 136 -23.63 -11.46 -8.03
CA ASN A 136 -23.18 -10.67 -6.88
C ASN A 136 -23.66 -9.21 -7.05
N PRO A 137 -24.51 -8.69 -6.14
CA PRO A 137 -25.15 -7.38 -6.28
C PRO A 137 -24.14 -6.23 -6.24
N TYR A 138 -22.95 -6.47 -5.71
CA TYR A 138 -21.87 -5.50 -5.61
C TYR A 138 -20.92 -5.50 -6.80
N ARG A 139 -21.10 -6.39 -7.79
CA ARG A 139 -20.28 -6.45 -9.00
C ARG A 139 -20.13 -5.09 -9.72
N PRO A 140 -21.17 -4.23 -9.84
CA PRO A 140 -21.02 -2.91 -10.45
C PRO A 140 -20.11 -1.94 -9.69
N TYR A 141 -19.77 -2.25 -8.43
CA TYR A 141 -18.95 -1.42 -7.56
C TYR A 141 -17.49 -1.90 -7.45
N LEU A 142 -17.17 -3.07 -8.01
CA LEU A 142 -15.82 -3.62 -7.98
C LEU A 142 -14.90 -2.84 -8.93
N ASP A 143 -13.73 -2.48 -8.43
CA ASP A 143 -12.65 -1.83 -9.18
C ASP A 143 -11.56 -2.86 -9.48
N PHE A 144 -11.21 -3.00 -10.76
CA PHE A 144 -10.16 -3.91 -11.23
C PHE A 144 -8.92 -3.16 -11.73
N SER A 145 -8.78 -1.89 -11.36
CA SER A 145 -7.58 -1.12 -11.62
C SER A 145 -6.41 -1.73 -10.84
N PRO A 146 -5.25 -1.98 -11.47
CA PRO A 146 -4.08 -2.51 -10.77
C PRO A 146 -3.50 -1.46 -9.83
N ALA A 147 -2.97 -1.92 -8.70
CA ALA A 147 -2.21 -1.08 -7.78
C ALA A 147 -0.95 -0.59 -8.49
N SER A 148 -0.61 0.68 -8.27
CA SER A 148 0.61 1.28 -8.80
C SER A 148 1.83 0.44 -8.37
N TYR A 149 2.70 0.15 -9.32
CA TYR A 149 3.99 -0.48 -9.06
C TYR A 149 5.06 0.29 -9.82
N THR A 150 6.03 0.80 -9.07
CA THR A 150 7.28 1.31 -9.61
C THR A 150 8.40 0.43 -9.06
N PRO A 151 9.24 -0.18 -9.92
CA PRO A 151 10.40 -0.92 -9.46
C PRO A 151 11.27 0.03 -8.65
N SER A 152 11.36 -0.19 -7.33
CA SER A 152 12.27 0.59 -6.51
C SER A 152 13.60 -0.14 -6.40
N THR A 153 14.69 0.60 -6.57
CA THR A 153 16.03 0.14 -6.22
C THR A 153 16.23 0.26 -4.70
N TYR A 154 15.26 -0.23 -3.92
CA TYR A 154 15.35 -0.17 -2.46
C TYR A 154 16.43 -1.15 -1.97
N ARG A 155 17.52 -0.61 -1.44
CA ARG A 155 18.53 -1.33 -0.70
C ARG A 155 18.22 -1.17 0.79
N GLY A 156 17.41 -2.08 1.32
CA GLY A 156 17.12 -2.14 2.76
C GLY A 156 18.36 -2.55 3.56
N THR A 157 18.26 -2.45 4.88
CA THR A 157 19.31 -2.89 5.82
C THR A 157 19.44 -4.43 5.87
N VAL A 158 18.39 -5.16 5.46
CA VAL A 158 18.38 -6.61 5.27
C VAL A 158 17.79 -6.88 3.88
N GLU A 159 18.61 -7.37 2.96
CA GLU A 159 18.14 -7.79 1.64
C GLU A 159 17.44 -9.15 1.75
N PRO A 160 16.26 -9.34 1.13
CA PRO A 160 15.63 -10.65 1.01
C PRO A 160 16.58 -11.64 0.33
N PRO A 161 16.40 -12.96 0.54
CA PRO A 161 17.13 -13.97 -0.23
C PRO A 161 17.04 -13.67 -1.73
N ALA A 162 18.16 -13.84 -2.45
CA ALA A 162 18.21 -13.53 -3.89
C ALA A 162 17.09 -14.24 -4.67
N GLU A 163 16.78 -15.49 -4.29
CA GLU A 163 15.70 -16.27 -4.85
C GLU A 163 14.30 -15.67 -4.57
N ALA A 164 14.09 -15.11 -3.37
CA ALA A 164 12.83 -14.43 -3.03
C ALA A 164 12.67 -13.15 -3.86
N ARG A 165 13.76 -12.42 -4.04
CA ARG A 165 13.78 -11.21 -4.87
C ARG A 165 13.53 -11.53 -6.35
N GLU A 166 14.20 -12.55 -6.88
CA GLU A 166 13.99 -13.02 -8.26
C GLU A 166 12.54 -13.46 -8.48
N ALA A 167 11.98 -14.26 -7.56
CA ALA A 167 10.58 -14.66 -7.62
C ALA A 167 9.64 -13.44 -7.59
N PHE A 168 9.91 -12.44 -6.75
CA PHE A 168 9.13 -11.21 -6.74
C PHE A 168 9.25 -10.43 -8.04
N GLU A 169 10.46 -10.24 -8.57
CA GLU A 169 10.71 -9.51 -9.82
C GLU A 169 9.99 -10.16 -11.00
N THR A 170 10.11 -11.48 -11.16
CA THR A 170 9.35 -12.22 -12.19
C THR A 170 7.84 -12.09 -12.00
N GLY A 171 7.36 -12.17 -10.75
CA GLY A 171 5.95 -11.97 -10.45
C GLY A 171 5.46 -10.57 -10.83
N MET A 172 6.27 -9.54 -10.59
CA MET A 172 5.93 -8.17 -10.94
C MET A 172 6.02 -7.88 -12.44
N GLU A 173 6.92 -8.55 -13.18
CA GLU A 173 6.92 -8.52 -14.64
C GLU A 173 5.61 -9.09 -15.21
N ALA A 174 5.14 -10.23 -14.70
CA ALA A 174 3.86 -10.80 -15.08
C ALA A 174 2.68 -9.89 -14.70
N TYR A 175 2.74 -9.27 -13.51
CA TYR A 175 1.74 -8.32 -13.02
C TYR A 175 1.59 -7.11 -13.95
N LEU A 176 2.71 -6.48 -14.35
CA LEU A 176 2.72 -5.35 -15.28
C LEU A 176 2.19 -5.71 -16.67
N GLN A 177 2.30 -6.98 -17.05
CA GLN A 177 1.76 -7.51 -18.30
C GLN A 177 0.30 -7.99 -18.17
N GLY A 178 -0.34 -7.75 -17.02
CA GLY A 178 -1.73 -8.14 -16.75
C GLY A 178 -1.94 -9.64 -16.55
N ARG A 179 -0.87 -10.43 -16.44
CA ARG A 179 -0.93 -11.89 -16.22
C ARG A 179 -1.00 -12.19 -14.72
N TYR A 180 -2.12 -11.82 -14.10
CA TYR A 180 -2.26 -11.83 -12.64
C TYR A 180 -2.22 -13.23 -12.01
N GLY A 181 -2.67 -14.28 -12.70
CA GLY A 181 -2.55 -15.66 -12.21
C GLY A 181 -1.09 -16.15 -12.15
N GLU A 182 -0.30 -15.83 -13.18
CA GLU A 182 1.15 -16.12 -13.21
C GLU A 182 1.88 -15.29 -12.16
N ALA A 183 1.55 -13.99 -12.05
CA ALA A 183 2.07 -13.11 -11.02
C ALA A 183 1.83 -13.68 -9.62
N ALA A 184 0.61 -14.13 -9.33
CA ALA A 184 0.27 -14.73 -8.04
C ALA A 184 1.11 -15.98 -7.73
N GLY A 185 1.42 -16.83 -8.71
CA GLY A 185 2.27 -18.02 -8.51
C GLY A 185 3.71 -17.67 -8.15
N HIS A 186 4.30 -16.69 -8.82
CA HIS A 186 5.65 -16.22 -8.50
C HIS A 186 5.70 -15.47 -7.15
N LEU A 187 4.69 -14.66 -6.86
CA LEU A 187 4.57 -13.92 -5.61
C LEU A 187 4.31 -14.84 -4.41
N GLU A 188 3.63 -15.97 -4.61
CA GLU A 188 3.49 -17.02 -3.58
C GLU A 188 4.86 -17.59 -3.19
N ARG A 189 5.71 -17.91 -4.17
CA ARG A 189 7.09 -18.32 -3.90
C ARG A 189 7.87 -17.22 -3.17
N ALA A 190 7.68 -15.95 -3.52
CA ALA A 190 8.36 -14.84 -2.87
C ALA A 190 7.97 -14.70 -1.38
N VAL A 191 6.68 -14.83 -1.04
CA VAL A 191 6.25 -14.76 0.37
C VAL A 191 6.66 -15.98 1.18
N ASP A 192 6.75 -17.16 0.55
CA ASP A 192 7.25 -18.38 1.21
C ASP A 192 8.73 -18.25 1.59
N LEU A 193 9.53 -17.65 0.71
CA LEU A 193 10.97 -17.45 0.92
C LEU A 193 11.27 -16.25 1.84
N ALA A 194 10.41 -15.22 1.85
CA ALA A 194 10.59 -14.00 2.63
C ALA A 194 9.27 -13.50 3.25
N PRO A 195 8.72 -14.18 4.27
CA PRO A 195 7.41 -13.85 4.84
C PRO A 195 7.36 -12.52 5.61
N ALA A 196 8.51 -11.92 5.90
CA ALA A 196 8.63 -10.61 6.54
C ALA A 196 8.40 -9.45 5.55
N GLU A 197 8.49 -9.69 4.24
CA GLU A 197 8.39 -8.65 3.21
C GLU A 197 6.93 -8.26 2.94
N ASP A 198 6.47 -7.20 3.57
CA ASP A 198 5.08 -6.73 3.48
C ASP A 198 4.63 -6.44 2.04
N ARG A 199 5.55 -5.93 1.20
CA ARG A 199 5.27 -5.66 -0.23
C ARG A 199 4.94 -6.93 -1.01
N TYR A 200 5.54 -8.08 -0.66
CA TYR A 200 5.28 -9.35 -1.33
C TYR A 200 3.85 -9.81 -1.06
N TRP A 201 3.40 -9.68 0.18
CA TRP A 201 2.03 -9.96 0.59
C TRP A 201 1.00 -9.05 -0.09
N LEU A 202 1.30 -7.75 -0.22
CA LEU A 202 0.39 -6.82 -0.90
C LEU A 202 0.15 -7.26 -2.33
N TYR A 203 1.22 -7.42 -3.13
CA TYR A 203 1.08 -7.75 -4.53
C TYR A 203 0.54 -9.17 -4.76
N LEU A 204 0.82 -10.12 -3.87
CA LEU A 204 0.17 -11.44 -3.92
C LEU A 204 -1.36 -11.30 -3.78
N GLY A 205 -1.80 -10.54 -2.78
CA GLY A 205 -3.22 -10.29 -2.53
C GLY A 205 -3.90 -9.56 -3.69
N VAL A 206 -3.26 -8.50 -4.21
CA VAL A 206 -3.77 -7.73 -5.35
C VAL A 206 -3.81 -8.60 -6.62
N SER A 207 -2.78 -9.39 -6.90
CA SER A 207 -2.74 -10.29 -8.06
C SER A 207 -3.87 -11.32 -8.00
N ARG A 208 -4.09 -11.95 -6.83
CA ARG A 208 -5.21 -12.88 -6.63
C ARG A 208 -6.56 -12.20 -6.80
N TYR A 209 -6.72 -10.98 -6.29
CA TYR A 209 -7.96 -10.20 -6.47
C TYR A 209 -8.22 -9.89 -7.96
N LEU A 210 -7.21 -9.41 -8.68
CA LEU A 210 -7.30 -9.10 -10.11
C LEU A 210 -7.49 -10.35 -10.97
N ASN A 211 -7.04 -11.50 -10.50
CA ASN A 211 -7.32 -12.81 -11.08
C ASN A 211 -8.66 -13.42 -10.62
N HIS A 212 -9.53 -12.64 -9.97
CA HIS A 212 -10.84 -13.05 -9.45
C HIS A 212 -10.83 -14.17 -8.40
N GLN A 213 -9.67 -14.43 -7.78
CA GLN A 213 -9.47 -15.39 -6.69
C GLN A 213 -9.70 -14.71 -5.33
N TYR A 214 -10.90 -14.15 -5.14
CA TYR A 214 -11.20 -13.27 -3.99
C TYR A 214 -10.99 -13.94 -2.63
N ARG A 215 -11.34 -15.24 -2.51
CA ARG A 215 -11.15 -16.02 -1.28
C ARG A 215 -9.67 -16.15 -0.91
N ASP A 216 -8.82 -16.35 -1.91
CA ASP A 216 -7.38 -16.56 -1.72
C ASP A 216 -6.61 -15.24 -1.59
N ALA A 217 -7.21 -14.13 -2.05
CA ALA A 217 -6.67 -12.78 -1.91
C ALA A 217 -6.76 -12.28 -0.47
N VAL A 218 -7.87 -12.56 0.23
CA VAL A 218 -8.15 -12.04 1.58
C VAL A 218 -7.02 -12.29 2.59
N PRO A 219 -6.46 -13.51 2.73
CA PRO A 219 -5.38 -13.75 3.70
C PRO A 219 -4.12 -12.93 3.44
N ALA A 220 -3.73 -12.79 2.17
CA ALA A 220 -2.54 -12.02 1.79
C ALA A 220 -2.76 -10.51 2.01
N LEU A 221 -3.95 -10.00 1.67
CA LEU A 221 -4.33 -8.60 1.91
C LEU A 221 -4.43 -8.28 3.41
N LEU A 222 -4.94 -9.19 4.23
CA LEU A 222 -4.95 -9.03 5.69
C LEU A 222 -3.53 -8.95 6.26
N ARG A 223 -2.60 -9.78 5.75
CA ARG A 223 -1.19 -9.72 6.17
C ARG A 223 -0.52 -8.41 5.74
N ALA A 224 -0.82 -7.92 4.53
CA ALA A 224 -0.33 -6.65 4.03
C ALA A 224 -0.90 -5.44 4.77
N GLN A 225 -2.11 -5.55 5.34
CA GLN A 225 -2.71 -4.51 6.18
C GLN A 225 -1.92 -4.25 7.47
N GLU A 226 -1.14 -5.23 7.92
CA GLU A 226 -0.26 -5.11 9.09
C GLU A 226 1.10 -4.46 8.78
N ALA A 227 1.32 -4.03 7.54
CA ALA A 227 2.59 -3.45 7.11
C ALA A 227 2.96 -2.22 7.93
N VAL A 228 4.26 -1.98 8.14
CA VAL A 228 4.74 -0.75 8.78
C VAL A 228 4.47 0.46 7.87
N ASN A 229 4.66 0.28 6.56
CA ASN A 229 4.49 1.31 5.55
C ASN A 229 3.00 1.69 5.37
N LYS A 230 2.64 2.94 5.71
CA LYS A 230 1.25 3.44 5.66
C LYS A 230 0.61 3.34 4.26
N PRO A 231 1.28 3.74 3.16
CA PRO A 231 0.76 3.49 1.81
C PRO A 231 0.36 2.04 1.55
N LEU A 232 1.22 1.06 1.86
CA LEU A 232 0.89 -0.37 1.67
C LEU A 232 -0.34 -0.78 2.50
N GLN A 233 -0.49 -0.25 3.71
CA GLN A 233 -1.66 -0.53 4.52
C GLN A 233 -2.95 0.06 3.92
N ILE A 234 -2.89 1.27 3.34
CA ILE A 234 -4.08 1.90 2.73
C ILE A 234 -4.47 1.15 1.45
N THR A 235 -3.49 0.79 0.62
CA THR A 235 -3.72 -0.03 -0.58
C THR A 235 -4.30 -1.39 -0.24
N SER A 236 -3.73 -2.10 0.74
CA SER A 236 -4.28 -3.40 1.17
C SER A 236 -5.71 -3.29 1.70
N ARG A 237 -6.05 -2.25 2.49
CA ARG A 237 -7.44 -2.02 2.94
C ARG A 237 -8.41 -1.81 1.77
N TRP A 238 -8.00 -1.06 0.74
CA TRP A 238 -8.83 -0.84 -0.44
C TRP A 238 -9.15 -2.15 -1.15
N TYR A 239 -8.13 -2.92 -1.53
CA TYR A 239 -8.33 -4.21 -2.21
C TYR A 239 -9.05 -5.22 -1.31
N LEU A 240 -8.85 -5.16 0.00
CA LEU A 240 -9.55 -6.02 0.94
C LEU A 240 -11.04 -5.68 1.00
N ALA A 241 -11.40 -4.39 1.02
CA ALA A 241 -12.80 -3.96 0.94
C ALA A 241 -13.47 -4.45 -0.36
N GLN A 242 -12.77 -4.34 -1.48
CA GLN A 242 -13.25 -4.83 -2.77
C GLN A 242 -13.39 -6.35 -2.81
N ALA A 243 -12.43 -7.09 -2.24
CA ALA A 243 -12.51 -8.54 -2.10
C ALA A 243 -13.72 -8.96 -1.24
N TRP A 244 -14.00 -8.24 -0.15
CA TRP A 244 -15.18 -8.50 0.68
C TRP A 244 -16.49 -8.25 -0.06
N LEU A 245 -16.59 -7.19 -0.86
CA LEU A 245 -17.75 -6.97 -1.73
C LEU A 245 -17.91 -8.09 -2.75
N ALA A 246 -16.82 -8.57 -3.34
CA ALA A 246 -16.83 -9.70 -4.27
C ALA A 246 -17.23 -11.03 -3.59
N LEU A 247 -17.04 -11.14 -2.27
CA LEU A 247 -17.48 -12.25 -1.43
C LEU A 247 -18.85 -12.04 -0.79
N GLU A 248 -19.56 -10.96 -1.14
CA GLU A 248 -20.89 -10.61 -0.61
C GLU A 248 -20.89 -10.36 0.91
N GLU A 249 -19.78 -9.85 1.45
CA GLU A 249 -19.63 -9.44 2.86
C GLU A 249 -19.53 -7.91 2.98
N PRO A 250 -20.62 -7.16 2.72
CA PRO A 250 -20.58 -5.69 2.64
C PRO A 250 -20.28 -5.02 3.98
N ASP A 251 -20.60 -5.66 5.12
CA ASP A 251 -20.30 -5.10 6.44
C ASP A 251 -18.81 -4.98 6.69
N GLN A 252 -18.03 -6.00 6.30
CA GLN A 252 -16.57 -5.96 6.40
C GLN A 252 -15.98 -4.89 5.49
N ALA A 253 -16.53 -4.76 4.27
CA ALA A 253 -16.13 -3.72 3.34
C ALA A 253 -16.39 -2.32 3.93
N ARG A 254 -17.60 -2.05 4.45
CA ARG A 254 -17.96 -0.75 5.05
C ARG A 254 -17.00 -0.33 6.17
N LEU A 255 -16.63 -1.26 7.07
CA LEU A 255 -15.67 -0.98 8.14
C LEU A 255 -14.30 -0.52 7.62
N LEU A 256 -13.82 -1.15 6.54
CA LEU A 256 -12.55 -0.79 5.91
C LEU A 256 -12.65 0.53 5.15
N LEU A 257 -13.76 0.78 4.46
CA LEU A 257 -14.00 2.05 3.78
C LEU A 257 -14.02 3.21 4.78
N ASP A 258 -14.72 3.06 5.90
CA ASP A 258 -14.73 4.08 6.96
C ASP A 258 -13.31 4.30 7.54
N ASP A 259 -12.48 3.26 7.61
CA ASP A 259 -11.08 3.40 8.05
C ASP A 259 -10.20 4.13 7.03
N ILE A 260 -10.38 3.85 5.73
CA ILE A 260 -9.70 4.58 4.65
C ILE A 260 -10.09 6.06 4.70
N ILE A 261 -11.39 6.37 4.83
CA ILE A 261 -11.89 7.75 4.90
C ILE A 261 -11.30 8.49 6.10
N ARG A 262 -11.29 7.88 7.28
CA ARG A 262 -10.73 8.50 8.49
C ARG A 262 -9.24 8.76 8.41
N ARG A 263 -8.48 7.86 7.79
CA ARG A 263 -7.01 7.94 7.72
C ARG A 263 -6.52 8.83 6.58
N GLY A 264 -7.35 9.04 5.57
CA GLY A 264 -6.95 9.70 4.34
C GLY A 264 -5.99 8.85 3.50
N GLY A 265 -5.59 9.39 2.34
CA GLY A 265 -4.68 8.74 1.38
C GLY A 265 -5.30 8.56 -0.01
N GLU A 266 -4.62 7.75 -0.83
CA GLU A 266 -4.90 7.57 -2.27
C GLU A 266 -6.36 7.19 -2.59
N TYR A 267 -6.97 6.33 -1.76
CA TYR A 267 -8.30 5.77 -2.01
C TYR A 267 -9.44 6.51 -1.30
N THR A 268 -9.19 7.69 -0.71
CA THR A 268 -10.19 8.39 0.13
C THR A 268 -11.44 8.74 -0.66
N SER A 269 -11.29 9.38 -1.82
CA SER A 269 -12.44 9.84 -2.63
C SER A 269 -13.22 8.65 -3.21
N GLN A 270 -12.51 7.59 -3.61
CA GLN A 270 -13.10 6.34 -4.08
C GLN A 270 -13.87 5.65 -2.95
N ALA A 271 -13.32 5.64 -1.73
CA ALA A 271 -13.96 5.05 -0.57
C ALA A 271 -15.23 5.82 -0.17
N GLU A 272 -15.23 7.16 -0.18
CA GLU A 272 -16.42 7.98 0.08
C GLU A 272 -17.53 7.72 -0.94
N ALA A 273 -17.18 7.71 -2.23
CA ALA A 273 -18.11 7.44 -3.31
C ALA A 273 -18.71 6.04 -3.20
N LEU A 274 -17.87 5.03 -2.94
CA LEU A 274 -18.29 3.65 -2.77
C LEU A 274 -19.19 3.47 -1.54
N ARG A 275 -18.79 4.03 -0.39
CA ARG A 275 -19.57 4.01 0.85
C ARG A 275 -20.95 4.61 0.66
N THR A 276 -21.06 5.74 -0.05
CA THR A 276 -22.34 6.39 -0.36
C THR A 276 -23.22 5.52 -1.25
N ARG A 277 -22.65 4.88 -2.27
CA ARG A 277 -23.37 3.95 -3.16
C ARG A 277 -23.90 2.73 -2.39
N LEU A 278 -23.10 2.15 -1.50
CA LEU A 278 -23.53 1.01 -0.68
C LEU A 278 -24.70 1.39 0.24
N GLN A 279 -24.68 2.58 0.85
CA GLN A 279 -25.80 3.06 1.67
C GLN A 279 -27.08 3.27 0.89
N ALA A 280 -26.99 3.67 -0.38
CA ALA A 280 -28.15 3.84 -1.25
C ALA A 280 -28.73 2.49 -1.71
N ALA A 281 -27.90 1.45 -1.83
CA ALA A 281 -28.32 0.11 -2.23
C ALA A 281 -29.05 -0.66 -1.11
N ASP A 282 -28.84 -0.27 0.16
CA ASP A 282 -29.52 -0.86 1.32
C ASP A 282 -30.92 -0.25 1.60
N ARG A 283 -31.34 0.76 0.83
CA ARG A 283 -32.63 1.46 0.98
C ARG A 283 -33.66 0.98 -0.04
#